data_AF-A0A7W1H6C1-F1
#
_entry.id   AF-A0A7W1H6C1-F1
#
_cell.length_a   1.000
_cell.length_b   1.000
_cell.length_c   1.000
_cell.angle_alpha   90.00
_cell.angle_beta   90.00
_cell.angle_gamma   90.00
#
_symmetry.space_group_name_H-M   'P 1'
#
loop_
_entity.id
_entity.type
_entity.pdbx_description
1 polymer ?
#
loop_
_entity_poly.entity_id
_entity_poly.type
_entity_poly.pdbx_seq_one_letter_code
_entity_poly.pdbx_strand_id
1 'polypeptide(L)'
;SGAANAQALLPGWGNVTPFVLRSGSQFRPDAPPALDSEQYAKDYNEVKSIGASNSPVRTSEQTHIAQFWLASPTAIWNPVLRQVMATRSLDLSATARAFALFYLATSDASVACWEAKYYYNFWRPQAAIRSGHLDGNDLTERDETWVPLHPTPRHPEYLSAHTTNSGSMGAILALLFGDNPGVPIVVTLSGITRQWSTFGEGIEEVIDARVYSGIHFRTADEAGARVGRQVAHFVSTHALRPCPQGRSRCS
;
A
#
# COMPACT_ATOMS: atom_id res chain seq x y z
N SER A 1 -23.99 -10.23 -15.43
CA SER A 1 -24.61 -10.41 -14.10
C SER A 1 -23.77 -11.41 -13.31
N GLY A 2 -23.17 -11.02 -12.18
CA GLY A 2 -22.30 -11.95 -11.42
C GLY A 2 -21.55 -11.38 -10.21
N ALA A 3 -21.60 -10.06 -9.95
CA ALA A 3 -20.82 -9.44 -8.86
C ALA A 3 -21.61 -9.15 -7.57
N ALA A 4 -22.90 -9.48 -7.49
CA ALA A 4 -23.75 -9.02 -6.36
C ALA A 4 -23.57 -9.81 -5.04
N ASN A 5 -22.80 -10.91 -5.00
CA ASN A 5 -22.69 -11.79 -3.82
C ASN A 5 -21.28 -12.37 -3.58
N ALA A 6 -20.21 -11.69 -4.01
CA ALA A 6 -18.85 -12.15 -3.70
C ALA A 6 -18.51 -11.91 -2.22
N GLN A 7 -18.04 -12.95 -1.52
CA GLN A 7 -17.64 -12.84 -0.11
C GLN A 7 -16.52 -11.81 0.08
N ALA A 8 -16.64 -11.01 1.13
CA ALA A 8 -15.61 -10.05 1.52
C ALA A 8 -14.28 -10.75 1.83
N LEU A 9 -13.17 -10.19 1.36
CA LEU A 9 -11.84 -10.80 1.51
C LEU A 9 -11.26 -10.59 2.91
N LEU A 10 -11.24 -11.67 3.70
CA LEU A 10 -10.56 -11.76 5.00
C LEU A 10 -11.06 -10.72 6.05
N PRO A 11 -12.37 -10.61 6.33
CA PRO A 11 -12.90 -9.64 7.31
C PRO A 11 -12.31 -9.78 8.72
N GLY A 12 -11.81 -10.96 9.09
CA GLY A 12 -11.17 -11.22 10.38
C GLY A 12 -9.67 -10.89 10.44
N TRP A 13 -9.04 -10.48 9.34
CA TRP A 13 -7.56 -10.35 9.29
C TRP A 13 -7.02 -9.27 10.24
N GLY A 14 -7.80 -8.21 10.48
CA GLY A 14 -7.44 -7.17 11.45
C GLY A 14 -7.36 -7.66 12.91
N ASN A 15 -7.91 -8.85 13.20
CA ASN A 15 -7.90 -9.48 14.53
C ASN A 15 -6.81 -10.55 14.67
N VAL A 16 -6.02 -10.82 13.63
CA VAL A 16 -4.87 -11.72 13.73
C VAL A 16 -3.88 -11.14 14.73
N THR A 17 -3.38 -11.96 15.65
CA THR A 17 -2.34 -11.55 16.60
C THR A 17 -1.11 -11.05 15.84
N PRO A 18 -0.74 -9.77 15.96
CA PRO A 18 0.47 -9.25 15.31
C PRO A 18 1.73 -9.85 15.94
N PHE A 19 2.84 -9.84 15.19
CA PHE A 19 4.11 -10.31 15.72
C PHE A 19 4.77 -9.30 16.66
N VAL A 20 4.65 -8.00 16.37
CA VAL A 20 5.35 -6.93 17.09
C VAL A 20 4.38 -5.86 17.58
N LEU A 21 3.39 -5.46 16.76
CA LEU A 21 2.33 -4.56 17.19
C LEU A 21 1.55 -5.17 18.37
N ARG A 22 1.03 -4.29 19.24
CA ARG A 22 0.20 -4.68 20.39
C ARG A 22 -1.22 -5.08 19.95
N SER A 23 -1.70 -4.53 18.84
CA SER A 23 -3.02 -4.81 18.27
C SER A 23 -3.07 -4.30 16.83
N GLY A 24 -4.03 -4.77 16.03
CA GLY A 24 -4.25 -4.28 14.67
C GLY A 24 -4.58 -2.78 14.61
N SER A 25 -5.26 -2.25 15.62
CA SER A 25 -5.68 -0.84 15.66
C SER A 25 -4.61 0.12 16.16
N GLN A 26 -3.41 -0.37 16.51
CA GLN A 26 -2.35 0.47 17.09
C GLN A 26 -1.97 1.66 16.21
N PHE A 27 -2.02 1.49 14.89
CA PHE A 27 -1.74 2.53 13.89
C PHE A 27 -2.94 2.80 12.98
N ARG A 28 -4.16 2.65 13.51
CA ARG A 28 -5.36 3.06 12.78
C ARG A 28 -5.24 4.56 12.45
N PRO A 29 -5.36 4.96 11.17
CA PRO A 29 -5.30 6.37 10.79
C PRO A 29 -6.53 7.14 11.29
N ASP A 30 -6.59 8.44 11.03
CA ASP A 30 -7.83 9.19 11.11
C ASP A 30 -8.88 8.64 10.11
N ALA A 31 -10.14 9.02 10.29
CA ALA A 31 -11.21 8.63 9.38
C ALA A 31 -10.94 9.11 7.93
N PRO A 32 -11.45 8.39 6.91
CA PRO A 32 -11.43 8.90 5.55
C PRO A 32 -12.15 10.26 5.46
N PRO A 33 -11.85 11.08 4.43
CA PRO A 33 -12.55 12.34 4.22
C PRO A 33 -14.08 12.15 4.23
N ALA A 34 -14.79 13.07 4.88
CA ALA A 34 -16.24 13.07 4.87
C ALA A 34 -16.76 13.17 3.43
N LEU A 35 -17.87 12.48 3.13
CA LEU A 35 -18.40 12.38 1.77
C LEU A 35 -18.85 13.74 1.20
N ASP A 36 -19.25 14.67 2.05
CA ASP A 36 -19.62 16.05 1.69
C ASP A 36 -18.43 17.02 1.61
N SER A 37 -17.19 16.54 1.85
CA SER A 37 -16.01 17.39 1.87
C SER A 37 -15.41 17.67 0.48
N GLU A 38 -14.74 18.81 0.35
CA GLU A 38 -13.97 19.15 -0.86
C GLU A 38 -12.83 18.15 -1.13
N GLN A 39 -12.19 17.62 -0.08
CA GLN A 39 -11.11 16.64 -0.23
C GLN A 39 -11.63 15.33 -0.84
N TYR A 40 -12.80 14.85 -0.39
CA TYR A 40 -13.43 13.69 -1.00
C TYR A 40 -13.78 13.96 -2.47
N ALA A 41 -14.37 15.14 -2.77
CA ALA A 41 -14.70 15.51 -4.14
C ALA A 41 -13.47 15.57 -5.05
N LYS A 42 -12.34 16.05 -4.54
CA LYS A 42 -11.06 16.08 -5.28
C LYS A 42 -10.59 14.67 -5.63
N ASP A 43 -10.52 13.78 -4.65
CA ASP A 43 -10.10 12.39 -4.85
C ASP A 43 -11.05 11.64 -5.80
N TYR A 44 -12.36 11.85 -5.63
CA TYR A 44 -13.40 11.28 -6.46
C TYR A 44 -13.21 11.69 -7.93
N ASN A 45 -13.05 12.99 -8.19
CA ASN A 45 -12.93 13.51 -9.54
C ASN A 45 -11.59 13.14 -10.19
N GLU A 46 -10.51 13.05 -9.42
CA GLU A 46 -9.23 12.50 -9.89
C GLU A 46 -9.43 11.08 -10.40
N VAL A 47 -9.97 10.18 -9.57
CA VAL A 47 -10.19 8.77 -9.93
C VAL A 47 -11.21 8.62 -11.06
N LYS A 48 -12.30 9.40 -11.06
CA LYS A 48 -13.29 9.39 -12.14
C LYS A 48 -12.65 9.70 -13.49
N SER A 49 -11.74 10.67 -13.52
CA SER A 49 -11.04 11.10 -14.73
C SER A 49 -9.95 10.12 -15.17
N ILE A 50 -8.98 9.83 -14.30
CA ILE A 50 -7.77 9.07 -14.66
C ILE A 50 -7.92 7.56 -14.49
N GLY A 51 -8.85 7.11 -13.64
CA GLY A 51 -9.03 5.69 -13.30
C GLY A 51 -10.02 4.94 -14.20
N ALA A 52 -10.76 5.65 -15.06
CA ALA A 52 -11.75 5.06 -15.97
C ALA A 52 -11.10 4.08 -16.97
N SER A 53 -11.74 2.96 -17.29
CA SER A 53 -11.24 1.99 -18.27
C SER A 53 -10.96 2.62 -19.64
N ASN A 54 -11.76 3.60 -20.04
CA ASN A 54 -11.66 4.39 -21.27
C ASN A 54 -11.19 5.85 -21.02
N SER A 55 -10.40 6.09 -19.97
CA SER A 55 -9.90 7.43 -19.63
C SER A 55 -9.25 8.13 -20.84
N PRO A 56 -9.69 9.34 -21.22
CA PRO A 56 -9.10 10.10 -22.31
C PRO A 56 -7.82 10.84 -21.90
N VAL A 57 -7.51 10.89 -20.60
CA VAL A 57 -6.37 11.64 -20.04
C VAL A 57 -5.24 10.76 -19.53
N ARG A 58 -5.52 9.48 -19.22
CA ARG A 58 -4.49 8.55 -18.74
C ARG A 58 -3.55 8.18 -19.88
N THR A 59 -2.25 8.36 -19.66
CA THR A 59 -1.22 8.03 -20.65
C THR A 59 -0.99 6.51 -20.72
N SER A 60 -0.31 6.07 -21.78
CA SER A 60 0.15 4.68 -21.91
C SER A 60 1.08 4.28 -20.76
N GLU A 61 1.98 5.18 -20.34
CA GLU A 61 2.89 4.97 -19.23
C GLU A 61 2.15 4.79 -17.90
N GLN A 62 1.15 5.63 -17.61
CA GLN A 62 0.32 5.47 -16.41
C GLN A 62 -0.46 4.14 -16.42
N THR A 63 -0.85 3.67 -17.61
CA THR A 63 -1.46 2.34 -17.76
C THR A 63 -0.45 1.22 -17.48
N HIS A 64 0.79 1.33 -17.95
CA HIS A 64 1.85 0.36 -17.63
C HIS A 64 2.21 0.36 -16.13
N ILE A 65 2.27 1.52 -15.50
CA ILE A 65 2.45 1.66 -14.04
C ILE A 65 1.32 0.92 -13.31
N ALA A 66 0.06 1.19 -13.68
CA ALA A 66 -1.10 0.53 -13.09
C ALA A 66 -1.04 -1.01 -13.25
N GLN A 67 -0.65 -1.49 -14.44
CA GLN A 67 -0.51 -2.91 -14.75
C GLN A 67 0.62 -3.58 -13.96
N PHE A 68 1.79 -2.95 -13.86
CA PHE A 68 2.92 -3.46 -13.09
C PHE A 68 2.54 -3.66 -11.61
N TRP A 69 1.88 -2.66 -11.01
CA TRP A 69 1.46 -2.71 -9.61
C TRP A 69 0.21 -3.57 -9.35
N LEU A 70 -0.34 -4.28 -10.34
CA LEU A 70 -1.30 -5.36 -10.07
C LEU A 70 -0.65 -6.54 -9.33
N ALA A 71 0.66 -6.76 -9.54
CA ALA A 71 1.39 -7.74 -8.77
C ALA A 71 1.32 -7.45 -7.28
N SER A 72 1.40 -8.49 -6.45
CA SER A 72 1.37 -8.30 -4.99
C SER A 72 2.61 -7.51 -4.54
N PRO A 73 2.50 -6.69 -3.47
CA PRO A 73 3.67 -6.03 -2.88
C PRO A 73 4.81 -7.02 -2.61
N THR A 74 4.51 -8.21 -2.09
CA THR A 74 5.51 -9.26 -1.88
C THR A 74 6.23 -9.70 -3.16
N ALA A 75 5.52 -9.82 -4.29
CA ALA A 75 6.14 -10.19 -5.56
C ALA A 75 7.09 -9.10 -6.10
N ILE A 76 6.82 -7.83 -5.78
CA ILE A 76 7.64 -6.70 -6.20
C ILE A 76 8.83 -6.50 -5.26
N TRP A 77 8.58 -6.45 -3.94
CA TRP A 77 9.59 -6.07 -2.96
C TRP A 77 10.52 -7.20 -2.53
N ASN A 78 10.15 -8.48 -2.70
CA ASN A 78 11.07 -9.59 -2.42
C ASN A 78 12.31 -9.57 -3.35
N PRO A 79 12.16 -9.39 -4.69
CA PRO A 79 13.29 -9.11 -5.57
C PRO A 79 14.13 -7.91 -5.12
N VAL A 80 13.49 -6.80 -4.72
CA VAL A 80 14.20 -5.60 -4.24
C VAL A 80 15.05 -5.91 -3.00
N LEU A 81 14.46 -6.57 -1.99
CA LEU A 81 15.19 -7.03 -0.80
C LEU A 81 16.41 -7.86 -1.20
N ARG A 82 16.24 -8.87 -2.07
CA ARG A 82 17.34 -9.73 -2.51
C ARG A 82 18.42 -8.96 -3.26
N GLN A 83 18.04 -8.02 -4.12
CA GLN A 83 18.96 -7.19 -4.89
C GLN A 83 19.82 -6.33 -3.96
N VAL A 84 19.21 -5.66 -2.99
CA VAL A 84 19.92 -4.83 -2.02
C VAL A 84 20.83 -5.69 -1.17
N MET A 85 20.33 -6.81 -0.63
CA MET A 85 21.11 -7.71 0.24
C MET A 85 22.34 -8.30 -0.46
N ALA A 86 22.25 -8.61 -1.76
CA ALA A 86 23.38 -9.13 -2.54
C ALA A 86 24.57 -8.15 -2.64
N THR A 87 24.35 -6.86 -2.38
CA THR A 87 25.35 -5.80 -2.44
C THR A 87 25.93 -5.44 -1.07
N ARG A 88 25.49 -6.12 -0.01
CA ARG A 88 25.94 -5.84 1.36
C ARG A 88 26.86 -6.96 1.85
N SER A 89 27.99 -6.57 2.43
CA SER A 89 28.90 -7.47 3.14
C SER A 89 28.44 -7.65 4.59
N LEU A 90 27.28 -8.29 4.79
CA LEU A 90 26.73 -8.58 6.12
C LEU A 90 27.07 -10.01 6.55
N ASP A 91 27.24 -10.22 7.85
CA ASP A 91 27.30 -11.58 8.40
C ASP A 91 25.92 -12.27 8.35
N LEU A 92 25.88 -13.56 8.69
CA LEU A 92 24.65 -14.35 8.68
C LEU A 92 23.58 -13.80 9.63
N SER A 93 23.99 -13.29 10.80
CA SER A 93 23.06 -12.78 11.82
C SER A 93 22.41 -11.48 11.36
N ALA A 94 23.20 -10.54 10.84
CA ALA A 94 22.72 -9.28 10.28
C ALA A 94 21.86 -9.51 9.03
N THR A 95 22.21 -10.50 8.21
CA THR A 95 21.41 -10.92 7.05
C THR A 95 20.04 -11.46 7.51
N ALA A 96 20.03 -12.43 8.42
CA ALA A 96 18.80 -13.01 8.96
C ALA A 96 17.90 -11.94 9.61
N ARG A 97 18.50 -11.01 10.35
CA ARG A 97 17.80 -9.87 10.96
C ARG A 97 17.11 -8.98 9.92
N ALA A 98 17.78 -8.65 8.82
CA ALA A 98 17.20 -7.80 7.78
C ALA A 98 15.96 -8.43 7.13
N PHE A 99 16.05 -9.72 6.77
CA PHE A 99 14.90 -10.47 6.25
C PHE A 99 13.78 -10.59 7.28
N ALA A 100 14.10 -10.87 8.55
CA ALA A 100 13.11 -10.99 9.60
C ALA A 100 12.36 -9.67 9.83
N LEU A 101 13.05 -8.54 9.94
CA LEU A 101 12.41 -7.24 10.10
C LEU A 101 11.49 -6.89 8.92
N PHE A 102 11.92 -7.20 7.69
CA PHE A 102 11.14 -6.96 6.48
C PHE A 102 9.80 -7.72 6.50
N TYR A 103 9.82 -9.01 6.84
CA TYR A 103 8.60 -9.82 6.89
C TYR A 103 7.74 -9.54 8.13
N LEU A 104 8.34 -9.31 9.29
CA LEU A 104 7.62 -8.91 10.51
C LEU A 104 6.83 -7.61 10.28
N ALA A 105 7.49 -6.60 9.71
CA ALA A 105 6.84 -5.32 9.45
C ALA A 105 5.69 -5.44 8.44
N THR A 106 5.87 -6.18 7.35
CA THR A 106 4.83 -6.33 6.33
C THR A 106 3.64 -7.14 6.84
N SER A 107 3.89 -8.19 7.62
CA SER A 107 2.83 -8.98 8.25
C SER A 107 1.97 -8.08 9.15
N ASP A 108 2.59 -7.33 10.04
CA ASP A 108 1.90 -6.45 10.97
C ASP A 108 1.21 -5.27 10.26
N ALA A 109 1.82 -4.75 9.18
CA ALA A 109 1.21 -3.72 8.34
C ALA A 109 -0.05 -4.22 7.64
N SER A 110 -0.07 -5.50 7.22
CA SER A 110 -1.28 -6.13 6.69
C SER A 110 -2.37 -6.27 7.76
N VAL A 111 -2.03 -6.62 9.00
CA VAL A 111 -3.02 -6.65 10.09
C VAL A 111 -3.61 -5.26 10.31
N ALA A 112 -2.78 -4.22 10.43
CA ALA A 112 -3.23 -2.84 10.63
C ALA A 112 -4.08 -2.32 9.46
N CYS A 113 -3.70 -2.65 8.22
CA CYS A 113 -4.46 -2.27 7.04
C CYS A 113 -5.86 -2.89 7.03
N TRP A 114 -5.97 -4.20 7.28
CA TRP A 114 -7.26 -4.88 7.29
C TRP A 114 -8.13 -4.45 8.47
N GLU A 115 -7.51 -4.16 9.61
CA GLU A 115 -8.20 -3.56 10.74
C GLU A 115 -8.88 -2.25 10.33
N ALA A 116 -8.14 -1.29 9.77
CA ALA A 116 -8.70 -0.02 9.30
C ALA A 116 -9.77 -0.21 8.22
N LYS A 117 -9.54 -1.11 7.26
CA LYS A 117 -10.50 -1.43 6.18
C LYS A 117 -11.86 -1.81 6.71
N TYR A 118 -11.90 -2.77 7.63
CA TYR A 118 -13.15 -3.28 8.16
C TYR A 118 -13.71 -2.42 9.29
N TYR A 119 -12.88 -1.58 9.94
CA TYR A 119 -13.33 -0.57 10.88
C TYR A 119 -14.11 0.57 10.18
N TYR A 120 -13.56 1.15 9.11
CA TYR A 120 -14.21 2.26 8.39
C TYR A 120 -15.22 1.79 7.34
N ASN A 121 -15.02 0.60 6.78
CA ASN A 121 -15.88 -0.01 5.76
C ASN A 121 -16.21 0.94 4.58
N PHE A 122 -15.24 1.76 4.18
CA PHE A 122 -15.42 2.80 3.16
C PHE A 122 -15.62 2.18 1.77
N TRP A 123 -16.53 2.75 0.99
CA TRP A 123 -16.88 2.26 -0.34
C TRP A 123 -15.79 2.50 -1.40
N ARG A 124 -15.77 1.67 -2.44
CA ARG A 124 -14.80 1.74 -3.54
C ARG A 124 -15.16 2.80 -4.57
N PRO A 125 -14.19 3.34 -5.35
CA PRO A 125 -14.47 4.33 -6.39
C PRO A 125 -15.56 3.92 -7.37
N GLN A 126 -15.60 2.64 -7.80
CA GLN A 126 -16.66 2.17 -8.69
C GLN A 126 -18.06 2.32 -8.08
N ALA A 127 -18.23 2.00 -6.79
CA ALA A 127 -19.52 2.13 -6.12
C ALA A 127 -19.86 3.60 -5.87
N ALA A 128 -18.88 4.38 -5.41
CA ALA A 128 -19.01 5.82 -5.17
C ALA A 128 -19.41 6.56 -6.46
N ILE A 129 -18.67 6.38 -7.56
CA ILE A 129 -18.91 7.10 -8.81
C ILE A 129 -20.27 6.76 -9.44
N ARG A 130 -20.63 5.48 -9.42
CA ARG A 130 -21.94 5.03 -9.90
C ARG A 130 -23.10 5.45 -9.03
N SER A 131 -22.82 5.85 -7.79
CA SER A 131 -23.82 6.21 -6.79
C SER A 131 -23.61 7.61 -6.22
N GLY A 132 -22.92 8.51 -6.95
CA GLY A 132 -22.53 9.85 -6.45
C GLY A 132 -23.70 10.63 -5.82
N HIS A 133 -24.90 10.53 -6.39
CA HIS A 133 -26.13 11.10 -5.81
C HIS A 133 -26.47 10.69 -4.35
N LEU A 134 -25.82 9.67 -3.78
CA LEU A 134 -26.02 9.21 -2.40
C LEU A 134 -25.01 9.77 -1.40
N ASP A 135 -23.97 10.48 -1.87
CA ASP A 135 -22.87 10.95 -1.02
C ASP A 135 -23.11 12.34 -0.39
N GLY A 136 -24.13 13.06 -0.87
CA GLY A 136 -24.51 14.38 -0.37
C GLY A 136 -23.60 15.52 -0.85
N ASN A 137 -22.86 15.34 -1.94
CA ASN A 137 -21.86 16.29 -2.41
C ASN A 137 -22.14 16.75 -3.86
N ASP A 138 -22.42 18.05 -4.03
CA ASP A 138 -22.73 18.62 -5.34
C ASP A 138 -21.51 18.67 -6.30
N LEU A 139 -20.31 18.39 -5.80
CA LEU A 139 -19.07 18.36 -6.58
C LEU A 139 -18.72 16.96 -7.12
N THR A 140 -19.50 15.93 -6.83
CA THR A 140 -19.24 14.53 -7.21
C THR A 140 -20.29 14.01 -8.19
N GLU A 141 -20.31 14.61 -9.38
CA GLU A 141 -21.25 14.22 -10.42
C GLU A 141 -21.21 12.70 -10.66
N ARG A 142 -22.38 12.07 -10.60
CA ARG A 142 -22.56 10.63 -10.79
C ARG A 142 -22.22 10.22 -12.23
N ASP A 143 -21.65 9.04 -12.41
CA ASP A 143 -21.61 8.32 -13.69
C ASP A 143 -21.98 6.86 -13.47
N GLU A 144 -23.21 6.50 -13.83
CA GLU A 144 -23.78 5.16 -13.62
C GLU A 144 -23.04 4.06 -14.40
N THR A 145 -22.40 4.43 -15.50
CA THR A 145 -21.76 3.50 -16.44
C THR A 145 -20.28 3.31 -16.17
N TRP A 146 -19.68 4.20 -15.36
CA TRP A 146 -18.24 4.22 -15.07
C TRP A 146 -17.69 2.84 -14.69
N VAL A 147 -16.56 2.45 -15.29
CA VAL A 147 -15.86 1.20 -14.96
C VAL A 147 -14.39 1.55 -14.71
N PRO A 148 -13.75 1.02 -13.66
CA PRO A 148 -12.32 1.22 -13.43
C PRO A 148 -11.47 0.50 -14.48
N LEU A 149 -10.22 0.92 -14.66
CA LEU A 149 -9.24 0.22 -15.50
C LEU A 149 -9.05 -1.23 -15.06
N HIS A 150 -8.93 -1.46 -13.74
CA HIS A 150 -8.75 -2.80 -13.19
C HIS A 150 -9.95 -3.24 -12.33
N PRO A 151 -10.24 -4.55 -12.25
CA PRO A 151 -11.32 -5.07 -11.43
C PRO A 151 -11.19 -4.62 -9.97
N THR A 152 -12.29 -4.10 -9.41
CA THR A 152 -12.33 -3.64 -8.02
C THR A 152 -12.15 -4.82 -7.06
N PRO A 153 -11.17 -4.79 -6.14
CA PRO A 153 -10.99 -5.88 -5.18
C PRO A 153 -12.12 -5.97 -4.15
N ARG A 154 -12.44 -7.19 -3.71
CA ARG A 154 -13.58 -7.53 -2.84
C ARG A 154 -13.35 -7.25 -1.34
N HIS A 155 -12.79 -6.09 -1.02
CA HIS A 155 -12.62 -5.62 0.37
C HIS A 155 -12.77 -4.10 0.42
N PRO A 156 -13.06 -3.50 1.59
CA PRO A 156 -13.24 -2.06 1.73
C PRO A 156 -12.05 -1.26 1.21
N GLU A 157 -12.33 -0.01 0.88
CA GLU A 157 -11.42 0.90 0.19
C GLU A 157 -10.30 1.38 1.13
N TYR A 158 -10.66 2.05 2.22
CA TYR A 158 -9.74 2.80 3.07
C TYR A 158 -9.13 1.94 4.18
N LEU A 159 -7.83 1.69 4.27
CA LEU A 159 -6.70 2.21 3.48
C LEU A 159 -6.26 1.27 2.36
N SER A 160 -5.48 1.75 1.39
CA SER A 160 -4.92 0.89 0.34
C SER A 160 -3.90 -0.13 0.87
N ALA A 161 -4.17 -1.42 0.64
CA ALA A 161 -3.29 -2.50 1.11
C ALA A 161 -1.96 -2.55 0.35
N HIS A 162 -2.00 -2.21 -0.94
CA HIS A 162 -0.78 -2.14 -1.76
C HIS A 162 0.17 -1.08 -1.22
N THR A 163 -0.32 0.13 -0.93
CA THR A 163 0.54 1.20 -0.41
C THR A 163 0.92 0.98 1.05
N THR A 164 0.06 0.36 1.87
CA THR A 164 0.41 0.01 3.26
C THR A 164 1.56 -0.99 3.32
N ASN A 165 1.48 -2.07 2.54
CA ASN A 165 2.53 -3.09 2.53
C ASN A 165 3.81 -2.62 1.83
N SER A 166 3.69 -1.92 0.69
CA SER A 166 4.86 -1.31 0.03
C SER A 166 5.53 -0.26 0.92
N GLY A 167 4.73 0.55 1.61
CA GLY A 167 5.21 1.55 2.56
C GLY A 167 5.99 0.91 3.72
N SER A 168 5.54 -0.22 4.26
CA SER A 168 6.30 -0.92 5.31
C SER A 168 7.56 -1.59 4.78
N MET A 169 7.48 -2.25 3.62
CA MET A 169 8.60 -2.96 2.99
C MET A 169 9.74 -1.99 2.62
N GLY A 170 9.41 -0.94 1.88
CA GLY A 170 10.39 0.09 1.49
C GLY A 170 10.96 0.83 2.69
N ALA A 171 10.14 1.15 3.70
CA ALA A 171 10.63 1.83 4.90
C ALA A 171 11.59 1.00 5.74
N ILE A 172 11.36 -0.32 5.90
CA ILE A 172 12.34 -1.19 6.57
C ILE A 172 13.67 -1.19 5.82
N LEU A 173 13.65 -1.27 4.49
CA LEU A 173 14.88 -1.23 3.70
C LEU A 173 15.59 0.12 3.84
N ALA A 174 14.86 1.23 3.81
CA ALA A 174 15.40 2.57 4.01
C ALA A 174 16.00 2.74 5.42
N LEU A 175 15.35 2.21 6.45
CA LEU A 175 15.84 2.23 7.83
C LEU A 175 17.13 1.43 8.03
N LEU A 176 17.31 0.35 7.26
CA LEU A 176 18.48 -0.51 7.36
C LEU A 176 19.65 -0.04 6.48
N PHE A 177 19.37 0.54 5.31
CA PHE A 177 20.36 0.74 4.26
C PHE A 177 20.40 2.15 3.66
N GLY A 178 19.60 3.08 4.20
CA GLY A 178 19.35 4.39 3.58
C GLY A 178 18.34 4.31 2.45
N ASP A 179 17.60 5.40 2.20
CA ASP A 179 16.55 5.44 1.18
C ASP A 179 17.10 5.25 -0.25
N ASN A 180 18.31 5.76 -0.51
CA ASN A 180 19.10 5.41 -1.68
C ASN A 180 20.08 4.29 -1.31
N PRO A 181 19.89 3.04 -1.78
CA PRO A 181 20.78 1.94 -1.45
C PRO A 181 22.12 1.98 -2.19
N GLY A 182 22.37 2.97 -3.05
CA GLY A 182 23.59 3.10 -3.84
C GLY A 182 23.67 2.12 -5.02
N VAL A 183 22.58 1.42 -5.31
CA VAL A 183 22.44 0.52 -6.46
C VAL A 183 21.07 0.72 -7.12
N PRO A 184 20.97 0.65 -8.46
CA PRO A 184 19.69 0.77 -9.14
C PRO A 184 18.72 -0.34 -8.69
N ILE A 185 17.49 0.00 -8.33
CA ILE A 185 16.44 -0.97 -8.03
C ILE A 185 15.74 -1.29 -9.35
N VAL A 186 15.77 -2.54 -9.79
CA VAL A 186 15.17 -2.95 -11.08
C VAL A 186 14.30 -4.17 -10.85
N VAL A 187 13.02 -4.07 -11.23
CA VAL A 187 12.06 -5.16 -11.09
C VAL A 187 11.32 -5.34 -12.40
N THR A 188 11.33 -6.57 -12.92
CA THR A 188 10.59 -6.96 -14.12
C THR A 188 9.52 -7.97 -13.74
N LEU A 189 8.25 -7.65 -14.01
CA LEU A 189 7.11 -8.53 -13.78
C LEU A 189 6.20 -8.46 -15.00
N SER A 190 5.75 -9.63 -15.48
CA SER A 190 4.83 -9.73 -16.63
C SER A 190 5.28 -8.94 -17.88
N GLY A 191 6.59 -8.85 -18.11
CA GLY A 191 7.17 -8.12 -19.24
C GLY A 191 7.29 -6.60 -19.06
N ILE A 192 6.85 -6.05 -17.92
CA ILE A 192 7.02 -4.63 -17.59
C ILE A 192 8.17 -4.49 -16.61
N THR A 193 9.14 -3.63 -16.94
CA THR A 193 10.28 -3.30 -16.08
C THR A 193 10.07 -1.92 -15.46
N ARG A 194 10.22 -1.83 -14.14
CA ARG A 194 10.34 -0.57 -13.41
C ARG A 194 11.74 -0.43 -12.85
N GLN A 195 12.19 0.82 -12.76
CA GLN A 195 13.48 1.16 -12.19
C GLN A 195 13.35 2.38 -11.28
N TRP A 196 13.96 2.30 -10.11
CA TRP A 196 14.01 3.38 -9.12
C TRP A 196 15.44 3.55 -8.58
N SER A 197 15.76 4.76 -8.16
CA SER A 197 16.99 5.13 -7.45
C SER A 197 16.83 5.04 -5.94
N THR A 198 15.61 5.21 -5.44
CA THR A 198 15.28 5.15 -4.02
C THR A 198 14.10 4.22 -3.74
N PHE A 199 13.98 3.75 -2.49
CA PHE A 199 12.78 3.04 -2.06
C PHE A 199 11.56 3.96 -2.06
N GLY A 200 11.76 5.23 -1.70
CA GLY A 200 10.74 6.28 -1.77
C GLY A 200 10.09 6.41 -3.15
N GLU A 201 10.87 6.42 -4.22
CA GLU A 201 10.35 6.49 -5.60
C GLU A 201 9.40 5.32 -5.93
N GLY A 202 9.72 4.10 -5.50
CA GLY A 202 8.83 2.96 -5.64
C GLY A 202 7.54 3.08 -4.81
N ILE A 203 7.61 3.74 -3.64
CA ILE A 203 6.43 4.02 -2.80
C ILE A 203 5.53 5.08 -3.46
N GLU A 204 6.10 6.17 -3.99
CA GLU A 204 5.33 7.21 -4.69
C GLU A 204 4.67 6.64 -5.96
N GLU A 205 5.38 5.78 -6.70
CA GLU A 205 4.83 5.16 -7.91
C GLU A 205 3.64 4.24 -7.59
N VAL A 206 3.69 3.45 -6.50
CA VAL A 206 2.53 2.61 -6.13
C VAL A 206 1.35 3.44 -5.64
N ILE A 207 1.58 4.58 -4.97
CA ILE A 207 0.52 5.51 -4.55
C ILE A 207 -0.26 5.99 -5.78
N ASP A 208 0.45 6.41 -6.83
CA ASP A 208 -0.15 6.78 -8.11
C ASP A 208 -0.83 5.61 -8.83
N ALA A 209 -0.20 4.43 -8.82
CA ALA A 209 -0.66 3.29 -9.59
C ALA A 209 -2.07 2.82 -9.24
N ARG A 210 -2.51 2.99 -7.99
CA ARG A 210 -3.85 2.54 -7.56
C ARG A 210 -4.95 3.51 -7.99
N VAL A 211 -4.64 4.81 -8.04
CA VAL A 211 -5.47 5.85 -8.65
C VAL A 211 -5.59 5.60 -10.15
N TYR A 212 -4.48 5.35 -10.85
CA TYR A 212 -4.49 5.00 -12.29
C TYR A 212 -5.30 3.73 -12.58
N SER A 213 -5.29 2.77 -11.65
CA SER A 213 -6.09 1.54 -11.72
C SER A 213 -7.59 1.77 -11.52
N GLY A 214 -8.00 2.92 -10.98
CA GLY A 214 -9.39 3.24 -10.67
C GLY A 214 -9.96 2.54 -9.43
N ILE A 215 -9.11 2.00 -8.54
CA ILE A 215 -9.57 1.13 -7.45
C ILE A 215 -9.39 1.72 -6.05
N HIS A 216 -8.62 2.80 -5.92
CA HIS A 216 -8.42 3.53 -4.67
C HIS A 216 -8.50 5.04 -4.88
N PHE A 217 -8.93 5.75 -3.84
CA PHE A 217 -8.83 7.20 -3.74
C PHE A 217 -7.43 7.61 -3.27
N ARG A 218 -6.96 8.78 -3.72
CA ARG A 218 -5.65 9.33 -3.37
C ARG A 218 -5.38 9.31 -1.87
N THR A 219 -6.34 9.76 -1.07
CA THR A 219 -6.21 9.80 0.40
C THR A 219 -5.98 8.41 0.99
N ALA A 220 -6.62 7.37 0.47
CA ALA A 220 -6.45 6.00 0.95
C ALA A 220 -5.06 5.44 0.62
N ASP A 221 -4.52 5.80 -0.54
CA ASP A 221 -3.17 5.42 -0.98
C ASP A 221 -2.09 6.09 -0.13
N GLU A 222 -2.17 7.41 0.05
CA GLU A 222 -1.21 8.14 0.87
C GLU A 222 -1.27 7.75 2.35
N ALA A 223 -2.48 7.61 2.91
CA ALA A 223 -2.65 7.20 4.29
C ALA A 223 -2.18 5.74 4.50
N GLY A 224 -2.38 4.85 3.51
CA GLY A 224 -1.79 3.52 3.50
C GLY A 224 -0.27 3.58 3.61
N ALA A 225 0.39 4.34 2.74
CA ALA A 225 1.84 4.48 2.78
C ALA A 225 2.33 5.07 4.13
N ARG A 226 1.61 6.04 4.70
CA ARG A 226 1.90 6.59 6.04
C ARG A 226 1.84 5.52 7.13
N VAL A 227 0.76 4.73 7.17
CA VAL A 227 0.60 3.65 8.16
C VAL A 227 1.69 2.58 8.00
N GLY A 228 1.99 2.19 6.75
CA GLY A 228 3.10 1.26 6.47
C GLY A 228 4.43 1.74 7.04
N ARG A 229 4.76 3.02 6.84
CA ARG A 229 5.97 3.63 7.43
C ARG A 229 5.95 3.61 8.96
N GLN A 230 4.83 3.98 9.59
CA GLN A 230 4.70 3.96 11.05
C GLN A 230 4.93 2.56 11.63
N VAL A 231 4.35 1.53 11.00
CA VAL A 231 4.56 0.13 11.39
C VAL A 231 6.03 -0.28 11.24
N ALA A 232 6.67 0.06 10.13
CA ALA A 232 8.10 -0.23 9.91
C ALA A 232 9.00 0.43 10.98
N HIS A 233 8.75 1.70 11.31
CA HIS A 233 9.46 2.39 12.39
C HIS A 233 9.25 1.71 13.75
N PHE A 234 8.02 1.32 14.06
CA PHE A 234 7.73 0.62 15.31
C PHE A 234 8.45 -0.73 15.38
N VAL A 235 8.34 -1.53 14.33
CA VAL A 235 8.97 -2.86 14.25
C VAL A 235 10.49 -2.77 14.37
N SER A 236 11.13 -1.83 13.66
CA SER A 236 12.60 -1.67 13.70
C SER A 236 13.14 -1.27 15.07
N THR A 237 12.32 -0.61 15.90
CA THR A 237 12.68 -0.15 17.24
C THR A 237 12.24 -1.09 18.36
N HIS A 238 11.34 -2.03 18.09
CA HIS A 238 10.77 -2.93 19.11
C HIS A 238 11.06 -4.42 18.87
N ALA A 239 11.52 -4.81 17.68
CA ALA A 239 11.90 -6.19 17.36
C ALA A 239 13.37 -6.28 16.96
N LEU A 240 14.01 -7.38 17.35
CA LEU A 240 15.35 -7.78 16.89
C LEU A 240 16.37 -6.64 16.97
N ARG A 241 16.42 -5.89 18.07
CA ARG A 241 17.34 -4.74 18.20
C ARG A 241 18.80 -5.19 18.17
N PRO A 242 19.72 -4.39 17.59
CA PRO A 242 21.14 -4.72 17.65
C PRO A 242 21.61 -4.83 19.10
N CYS A 243 22.58 -5.71 19.36
CA CYS A 243 23.26 -5.73 20.65
C CYS A 243 23.98 -4.39 20.85
N PRO A 244 23.83 -3.73 22.01
CA PRO A 244 24.66 -2.59 22.34
C PRO A 244 26.15 -2.98 22.26
N GLN A 245 26.97 -2.17 21.61
CA GLN A 245 28.41 -2.41 21.55
C GLN A 245 28.97 -2.55 22.98
N GLY A 246 29.70 -3.64 23.24
CA GLY A 246 30.32 -3.91 24.53
C GLY A 246 29.50 -4.76 25.53
N ARG A 247 28.34 -5.31 25.15
CA ARG A 247 27.59 -6.28 25.99
C ARG A 247 27.62 -7.70 25.42
N SER A 248 27.82 -8.67 26.31
CA SER A 248 27.89 -10.11 25.99
C SER A 248 26.53 -10.80 25.84
N ARG A 249 25.42 -10.08 26.12
CA ARG A 249 24.05 -10.58 25.92
C ARG A 249 23.14 -9.46 25.41
N CYS A 250 22.31 -9.78 24.43
CA CYS A 250 21.27 -8.91 23.92
C CYS A 250 19.99 -9.17 24.72
N SER A 251 19.36 -8.11 25.23
CA SER A 251 18.10 -8.15 26.00
C SER A 251 16.89 -7.77 25.16
#